data_AF-A0A1C3PGZ2-F1
#
_entry.id   AF-A0A1C3PGZ2-F1
#
_cell.length_a   1.000
_cell.length_b   1.000
_cell.length_c   1.000
_cell.angle_alpha   90.00
_cell.angle_beta   90.00
_cell.angle_gamma   90.00
#
_symmetry.space_group_name_H-M   'P 1'
#
loop_
_entity.id
_entity.type
_entity.pdbx_description
1 polymer ?
#
loop_
_entity_poly.entity_id
_entity_poly.type
_entity_poly.pdbx_seq_one_letter_code
_entity_poly.pdbx_strand_id
1 'polypeptide(L)'
;MVWLVRHGQSESNAGAPCALPGESPLTTTGWAQARLVATAMTEQPTMIVTSRYLRARQTAIPATQRFPAAPLTEWPVEEFTYLGSLHGRLMTNEERRPWARAYWTAADPYDVQSPHSESFADMIARADAFVRRVRELPAGFFLVCTHGVFMTAVVWTLSESRSHAVMDMRAFLDFQKSLRIANGSIIRLNPWSRMTVTARDAAVDHLPAHLVTR
;
A
#
# COMPACT_ATOMS: atom_id res chain seq x y z
N MET A 1 17.03 -2.00 -5.66
CA MET A 1 16.24 -1.31 -4.62
C MET A 1 14.76 -1.29 -5.01
N VAL A 2 13.84 -1.38 -4.06
CA VAL A 2 12.41 -1.22 -4.28
C VAL A 2 11.90 -0.12 -3.36
N TRP A 3 11.19 0.86 -3.91
CA TRP A 3 10.44 1.85 -3.14
C TRP A 3 8.98 1.47 -3.17
N LEU A 4 8.44 1.04 -2.03
CA LEU A 4 7.01 0.95 -1.81
C LEU A 4 6.50 2.33 -1.40
N VAL A 5 5.64 2.91 -2.21
CA VAL A 5 5.07 4.24 -1.98
C VAL A 5 3.61 4.09 -1.62
N ARG A 6 3.21 4.54 -0.44
CA ARG A 6 1.78 4.70 -0.16
C ARG A 6 1.26 5.83 -1.02
N HIS A 7 0.16 5.61 -1.73
CA HIS A 7 -0.48 6.64 -2.54
C HIS A 7 -0.67 7.96 -1.76
N GLY A 8 -0.68 9.08 -2.49
CA GLY A 8 -1.00 10.38 -1.91
C GLY A 8 -2.39 10.42 -1.29
N GLN A 9 -2.69 11.43 -0.46
CA GLN A 9 -3.97 11.60 0.20
C GLN A 9 -5.10 11.55 -0.83
N SER A 10 -6.04 10.63 -0.64
CA SER A 10 -7.28 10.59 -1.42
C SER A 10 -8.41 11.35 -0.73
N GLU A 11 -9.46 11.67 -1.46
CA GLU A 11 -10.67 12.29 -0.89
C GLU A 11 -11.24 11.44 0.26
N SER A 12 -11.21 10.11 0.13
CA SER A 12 -11.63 9.20 1.20
C SER A 12 -10.73 9.28 2.43
N ASN A 13 -9.41 9.46 2.28
CA ASN A 13 -8.54 9.72 3.43
C ASN A 13 -8.86 11.07 4.09
N ALA A 14 -9.27 12.07 3.30
CA ALA A 14 -9.72 13.37 3.79
C ALA A 14 -11.14 13.36 4.39
N GLY A 15 -11.82 12.21 4.42
CA GLY A 15 -13.12 12.02 5.06
C GLY A 15 -14.32 11.99 4.10
N ALA A 16 -14.11 12.17 2.80
CA ALA A 16 -15.20 12.06 1.83
C ALA A 16 -15.74 10.63 1.77
N PRO A 17 -17.05 10.44 1.59
CA PRO A 17 -17.61 9.13 1.39
C PRO A 17 -17.21 8.59 0.01
N CYS A 18 -17.12 7.27 -0.10
CA CYS A 18 -16.81 6.59 -1.35
C CYS A 18 -17.71 5.36 -1.47
N ALA A 19 -18.10 4.93 -2.66
CA ALA A 19 -18.92 3.72 -2.83
C ALA A 19 -18.07 2.46 -3.09
N LEU A 20 -16.90 2.65 -3.70
CA LEU A 20 -16.03 1.57 -4.14
C LEU A 20 -14.57 1.87 -3.74
N PRO A 21 -13.87 0.94 -3.05
CA PRO A 21 -12.53 1.20 -2.52
C PRO A 21 -11.52 1.72 -3.53
N GLY A 22 -11.64 1.36 -4.81
CA GLY A 22 -10.68 1.72 -5.86
C GLY A 22 -10.87 3.08 -6.53
N GLU A 23 -11.99 3.77 -6.29
CA GLU A 23 -12.42 4.91 -7.11
C GLU A 23 -12.09 6.28 -6.51
N SER A 24 -11.75 6.37 -5.23
CA SER A 24 -11.45 7.66 -4.59
C SER A 24 -10.20 8.32 -5.21
N PRO A 25 -10.33 9.53 -5.79
CA PRO A 25 -9.21 10.24 -6.41
C PRO A 25 -8.32 10.92 -5.36
N LEU A 26 -7.13 11.37 -5.79
CA LEU A 26 -6.23 12.21 -5.00
C LEU A 26 -6.82 13.61 -4.76
N THR A 27 -6.59 14.15 -3.57
CA THR A 27 -6.81 15.57 -3.26
C THR A 27 -5.67 16.43 -3.83
N THR A 28 -5.81 17.76 -3.75
CA THR A 28 -4.70 18.70 -4.05
C THR A 28 -3.45 18.37 -3.22
N THR A 29 -3.62 18.03 -1.95
CA THR A 29 -2.54 17.57 -1.05
C THR A 29 -1.93 16.25 -1.57
N GLY A 30 -2.76 15.29 -1.98
CA GLY A 30 -2.29 14.03 -2.54
C GLY A 30 -1.45 14.20 -3.80
N TRP A 31 -1.85 15.11 -4.69
CA TRP A 31 -1.06 15.48 -5.86
C TRP A 31 0.26 16.15 -5.50
N ALA A 32 0.29 17.00 -4.47
CA ALA A 32 1.53 17.61 -3.98
C ALA A 32 2.49 16.55 -3.42
N GLN A 33 2.00 15.61 -2.62
CA GLN A 33 2.78 14.48 -2.11
C GLN A 33 3.35 13.63 -3.25
N ALA A 34 2.55 13.30 -4.27
CA ALA A 34 2.98 12.52 -5.43
C ALA A 34 4.13 13.20 -6.20
N ARG A 35 4.06 14.53 -6.39
CA ARG A 35 5.16 15.31 -7.00
C ARG A 35 6.43 15.28 -6.16
N LEU A 36 6.31 15.34 -4.85
CA LEU A 36 7.47 15.29 -3.95
C LEU A 36 8.14 13.90 -3.93
N VAL A 37 7.35 12.82 -3.99
CA VAL A 37 7.89 11.46 -4.20
C VAL A 37 8.71 11.40 -5.48
N ALA A 38 8.14 11.88 -6.60
CA ALA A 38 8.86 11.90 -7.88
C ALA A 38 10.10 12.78 -7.83
N THR A 39 10.07 13.90 -7.08
CA THR A 39 11.20 14.82 -6.88
C THR A 39 12.35 14.15 -6.12
N ALA A 40 12.04 13.36 -5.09
CA ALA A 40 13.02 12.66 -4.27
C ALA A 40 13.83 11.58 -5.01
N MET A 41 13.36 11.14 -6.18
CA MET A 41 14.07 10.15 -7.00
C MET A 41 15.30 10.79 -7.68
N THR A 42 16.47 10.23 -7.44
CA THR A 42 17.75 10.70 -8.01
C THR A 42 18.18 9.93 -9.27
N GLU A 43 17.56 8.78 -9.52
CA GLU A 43 17.85 7.89 -10.64
C GLU A 43 16.56 7.44 -11.33
N GLN A 44 16.67 7.05 -12.61
CA GLN A 44 15.54 6.52 -13.36
C GLN A 44 15.16 5.13 -12.84
N PRO A 45 13.88 4.88 -12.53
CA PRO A 45 13.44 3.54 -12.16
C PRO A 45 13.51 2.60 -13.37
N THR A 46 13.95 1.37 -13.12
CA THR A 46 13.85 0.24 -14.05
C THR A 46 12.39 -0.03 -14.41
N MET A 47 11.45 0.20 -13.48
CA MET A 47 10.02 0.06 -13.70
C MET A 47 9.21 0.87 -12.69
N ILE A 48 8.10 1.42 -13.16
CA ILE A 48 7.06 2.01 -12.32
C ILE A 48 5.89 1.02 -12.27
N VAL A 49 5.48 0.66 -11.05
CA VAL A 49 4.38 -0.27 -10.79
C VAL A 49 3.26 0.48 -10.08
N THR A 50 2.02 0.22 -10.48
CA THR A 50 0.83 0.74 -9.80
C THR A 50 -0.13 -0.39 -9.48
N SER A 51 -0.92 -0.24 -8.41
CA SER A 51 -2.16 -1.00 -8.29
C SER A 51 -3.22 -0.47 -9.26
N ARG A 52 -4.27 -1.25 -9.51
CA ARG A 52 -5.44 -0.82 -10.29
C ARG A 52 -6.23 0.36 -9.72
N TYR A 53 -6.03 0.73 -8.46
CA TYR A 53 -6.81 1.81 -7.82
C TYR A 53 -6.40 3.20 -8.30
N LEU A 54 -7.40 4.07 -8.49
CA LEU A 54 -7.24 5.38 -9.12
C LEU A 54 -6.16 6.23 -8.44
N ARG A 55 -6.22 6.37 -7.11
CA ARG A 55 -5.23 7.13 -6.33
C ARG A 55 -3.79 6.62 -6.47
N ALA A 56 -3.58 5.32 -6.64
CA ALA A 56 -2.24 4.77 -6.84
C ALA A 56 -1.72 5.07 -8.26
N ARG A 57 -2.58 4.92 -9.28
CA ARG A 57 -2.28 5.34 -10.66
C ARG A 57 -1.97 6.83 -10.72
N GLN A 58 -2.79 7.67 -10.08
CA GLN A 58 -2.56 9.12 -10.01
C GLN A 58 -1.27 9.48 -9.28
N THR A 59 -0.90 8.74 -8.23
CA THR A 59 0.37 8.96 -7.51
C THR A 59 1.58 8.69 -8.41
N ALA A 60 1.49 7.75 -9.35
CA ALA A 60 2.58 7.45 -10.27
C ALA A 60 2.75 8.48 -11.40
N ILE A 61 1.73 9.29 -11.72
CA ILE A 61 1.76 10.22 -12.86
C ILE A 61 2.96 11.17 -12.83
N PRO A 62 3.31 11.84 -11.72
CA PRO A 62 4.49 12.70 -11.68
C PRO A 62 5.81 11.95 -11.96
N ALA A 63 5.91 10.68 -11.53
CA ALA A 63 7.09 9.87 -11.79
C ALA A 63 7.17 9.42 -13.26
N THR A 64 6.04 9.06 -13.89
CA THR A 64 6.03 8.68 -15.31
C THR A 64 6.31 9.87 -16.22
N GLN A 65 5.85 11.07 -15.85
CA GLN A 65 6.19 12.32 -16.55
C GLN A 65 7.68 12.66 -16.44
N ARG A 66 8.28 12.45 -15.26
CA ARG A 66 9.71 12.70 -15.04
C ARG A 66 10.60 11.66 -15.72
N PHE A 67 10.15 10.40 -15.77
CA PHE A 67 10.92 9.26 -16.30
C PHE A 67 10.13 8.53 -17.41
N PRO A 68 9.95 9.15 -18.59
CA PRO A 68 9.11 8.59 -19.65
C PRO A 68 9.65 7.29 -20.27
N ALA A 69 10.95 7.02 -20.10
CA ALA A 69 11.59 5.78 -20.55
C ALA A 69 11.38 4.59 -19.59
N ALA A 70 10.89 4.82 -18.37
CA ALA A 70 10.59 3.75 -17.43
C ALA A 70 9.23 3.12 -17.78
N PRO A 71 9.14 1.78 -17.97
CA PRO A 71 7.88 1.12 -18.23
C PRO A 71 6.92 1.27 -17.05
N LEU A 72 5.67 1.65 -17.34
CA LEU A 72 4.56 1.64 -16.39
C LEU A 72 3.82 0.31 -16.50
N THR A 73 3.70 -0.40 -15.38
CA THR A 73 2.96 -1.67 -15.33
C THR A 73 1.98 -1.71 -14.16
N GLU A 74 0.92 -2.49 -14.32
CA GLU A 74 -0.07 -2.73 -13.28
C GLU A 74 0.12 -4.12 -12.67
N TRP A 75 0.28 -4.18 -11.35
CA TRP A 75 0.46 -5.41 -10.58
C TRP A 75 -0.64 -5.53 -9.51
N PRO A 76 -0.87 -6.74 -8.96
CA PRO A 76 -1.87 -6.95 -7.91
C PRO A 76 -1.39 -6.44 -6.53
N VAL A 77 -1.12 -5.14 -6.44
CA VAL A 77 -0.61 -4.42 -5.26
C VAL A 77 -1.64 -3.43 -4.72
N GLU A 78 -2.92 -3.67 -4.95
CA GLU A 78 -4.04 -2.89 -4.40
C GLU A 78 -4.23 -3.11 -2.88
N GLU A 79 -5.02 -2.22 -2.27
CA GLU A 79 -5.32 -2.28 -0.83
C GLU A 79 -6.17 -3.50 -0.47
N PHE A 80 -6.08 -3.91 0.79
CA PHE A 80 -6.90 -4.98 1.35
C PHE A 80 -8.40 -4.65 1.29
N THR A 81 -9.18 -5.50 0.60
CA THR A 81 -10.62 -5.31 0.41
C THR A 81 -11.41 -6.38 1.13
N TYR A 82 -11.59 -6.27 2.44
CA TYR A 82 -12.27 -7.29 3.26
C TYR A 82 -13.75 -6.97 3.57
N LEU A 83 -14.17 -5.72 3.36
CA LEU A 83 -15.56 -5.26 3.56
C LEU A 83 -16.33 -5.16 2.24
N GLY A 84 -16.19 -6.16 1.36
CA GLY A 84 -16.81 -6.15 0.04
C GLY A 84 -18.35 -6.13 0.08
N SER A 85 -18.96 -6.53 1.21
CA SER A 85 -20.41 -6.44 1.44
C SER A 85 -20.94 -5.00 1.52
N LEU A 86 -20.06 -4.02 1.73
CA LEU A 86 -20.39 -2.59 1.77
C LEU A 86 -20.24 -1.89 0.41
N HIS A 87 -19.77 -2.58 -0.63
CA HIS A 87 -19.62 -2.00 -1.97
C HIS A 87 -20.94 -1.47 -2.51
N GLY A 88 -20.88 -0.32 -3.19
CA GLY A 88 -22.05 0.39 -3.72
C GLY A 88 -22.74 1.28 -2.68
N ARG A 89 -22.37 1.20 -1.39
CA ARG A 89 -22.87 2.11 -0.36
C ARG A 89 -21.93 3.30 -0.24
N LEU A 90 -22.45 4.50 -0.49
CA LEU A 90 -21.70 5.75 -0.30
C LEU A 90 -21.51 6.00 1.20
N MET A 91 -20.33 5.65 1.72
CA MET A 91 -20.01 5.74 3.15
C MET A 91 -18.62 6.34 3.35
N THR A 92 -18.44 7.03 4.46
CA THR A 92 -17.15 7.50 4.97
C THR A 92 -16.37 6.37 5.67
N ASN A 93 -15.08 6.59 5.93
CA ASN A 93 -14.27 5.63 6.70
C ASN A 93 -14.73 5.52 8.16
N GLU A 94 -15.29 6.59 8.73
CA GLU A 94 -15.85 6.58 10.07
C GLU A 94 -17.11 5.73 10.15
N GLU A 95 -18.01 5.87 9.18
CA GLU A 95 -19.21 5.05 9.09
C GLU A 95 -18.87 3.57 8.87
N ARG A 96 -17.83 3.22 8.10
CA ARG A 96 -17.39 1.81 7.95
C ARG A 96 -16.77 1.20 9.20
N ARG A 97 -16.38 2.02 10.17
CA ARG A 97 -15.54 1.60 11.30
C ARG A 97 -16.14 0.49 12.16
N PRO A 98 -17.46 0.42 12.44
CA PRO A 98 -18.05 -0.70 13.17
C PRO A 98 -17.84 -2.05 12.49
N TRP A 99 -18.03 -2.13 11.16
CA TRP A 99 -17.80 -3.35 10.38
C TRP A 99 -16.32 -3.73 10.35
N ALA A 100 -15.43 -2.75 10.17
CA ALA A 100 -14.00 -2.98 10.23
C ALA A 100 -13.58 -3.57 11.59
N ARG A 101 -14.06 -2.97 12.69
CA ARG A 101 -13.78 -3.47 14.05
C ARG A 101 -14.30 -4.89 14.24
N ALA A 102 -15.50 -5.21 13.78
CA ALA A 102 -16.07 -6.54 13.90
C ALA A 102 -15.20 -7.60 13.18
N TYR A 103 -14.80 -7.32 11.93
CA TYR A 103 -13.92 -8.19 11.15
C TYR A 103 -12.59 -8.46 11.88
N TRP A 104 -11.88 -7.40 12.28
CA TRP A 104 -10.57 -7.54 12.94
C TRP A 104 -10.68 -8.17 14.35
N THR A 105 -11.83 -8.06 15.02
CA THR A 105 -12.07 -8.70 16.33
C THR A 105 -12.31 -10.19 16.19
N ALA A 106 -13.08 -10.60 15.16
CA ALA A 106 -13.32 -12.00 14.84
C ALA A 106 -12.01 -12.73 14.52
N ALA A 107 -11.09 -12.04 13.82
CA ALA A 107 -9.72 -12.50 13.56
C ALA A 107 -9.66 -13.90 12.89
N ASP A 108 -10.63 -14.20 12.04
CA ASP A 108 -10.62 -15.39 11.18
C ASP A 108 -9.87 -15.05 9.88
N PRO A 109 -8.67 -15.61 9.65
CA PRO A 109 -7.86 -15.27 8.49
C PRO A 109 -8.45 -15.74 7.16
N TYR A 110 -9.43 -16.65 7.19
CA TYR A 110 -10.06 -17.20 6.00
C TYR A 110 -11.46 -16.62 5.74
N ASP A 111 -11.93 -15.66 6.56
CA ASP A 111 -13.24 -15.02 6.37
C ASP A 111 -13.31 -14.26 5.05
N VAL A 112 -14.36 -14.54 4.27
CA VAL A 112 -14.71 -13.87 3.01
C VAL A 112 -16.17 -13.47 3.08
N GLN A 113 -16.43 -12.19 3.35
CA GLN A 113 -17.79 -11.69 3.61
C GLN A 113 -18.67 -11.52 2.37
N SER A 114 -18.06 -11.49 1.17
CA SER A 114 -18.77 -11.40 -0.10
C SER A 114 -17.86 -11.80 -1.28
N PRO A 115 -18.41 -12.03 -2.49
CA PRO A 115 -17.61 -12.29 -3.70
C PRO A 115 -16.65 -11.16 -4.10
N HIS A 116 -16.80 -9.97 -3.51
CA HIS A 116 -15.91 -8.83 -3.72
C HIS A 116 -14.91 -8.63 -2.58
N SER A 117 -14.90 -9.54 -1.60
CA SER A 117 -14.01 -9.50 -0.46
C SER A 117 -12.77 -10.38 -0.70
N GLU A 118 -11.65 -9.94 -0.16
CA GLU A 118 -10.40 -10.67 -0.05
C GLU A 118 -10.26 -11.16 1.40
N SER A 119 -9.84 -12.41 1.60
CA SER A 119 -9.50 -12.90 2.94
C SER A 119 -8.14 -12.34 3.39
N PHE A 120 -7.88 -12.33 4.69
CA PHE A 120 -6.55 -11.96 5.19
C PHE A 120 -5.47 -12.92 4.65
N ALA A 121 -5.77 -14.21 4.57
CA ALA A 121 -4.89 -15.22 3.97
C ALA A 121 -4.52 -14.88 2.52
N ASP A 122 -5.49 -14.46 1.70
CA ASP A 122 -5.25 -14.08 0.31
C ASP A 122 -4.37 -12.83 0.21
N MET A 123 -4.59 -11.83 1.08
CA MET A 123 -3.74 -10.64 1.14
C MET A 123 -2.28 -11.01 1.48
N ILE A 124 -2.06 -11.87 2.47
CA ILE A 124 -0.72 -12.33 2.86
C ILE A 124 -0.05 -13.12 1.72
N ALA A 125 -0.80 -14.02 1.07
CA ALA A 125 -0.32 -14.76 -0.10
C ALA A 125 0.06 -13.82 -1.25
N ARG A 126 -0.72 -12.76 -1.48
CA ARG A 126 -0.44 -11.73 -2.49
C ARG A 126 0.80 -10.90 -2.16
N ALA A 127 1.02 -10.59 -0.88
CA ALA A 127 2.24 -9.93 -0.42
C ALA A 127 3.48 -10.83 -0.61
N ASP A 128 3.40 -12.13 -0.31
CA ASP A 128 4.48 -13.09 -0.59
C ASP A 128 4.76 -13.22 -2.09
N ALA A 129 3.71 -13.34 -2.90
CA ALA A 129 3.82 -13.40 -4.37
C ALA A 129 4.48 -12.15 -4.95
N PHE A 130 4.18 -10.96 -4.41
CA PHE A 130 4.87 -9.72 -4.78
C PHE A 130 6.38 -9.81 -4.48
N VAL A 131 6.77 -10.23 -3.27
CA VAL A 131 8.18 -10.37 -2.89
C VAL A 131 8.91 -11.35 -3.79
N ARG A 132 8.30 -12.52 -4.05
CA ARG A 132 8.85 -13.53 -4.96
C ARG A 132 9.04 -12.99 -6.37
N ARG A 133 8.01 -12.36 -6.93
CA ARG A 133 8.05 -11.76 -8.27
C ARG A 133 9.18 -10.75 -8.39
N VAL A 134 9.39 -9.89 -7.39
CA VAL A 134 10.50 -8.93 -7.44
C VAL A 134 11.87 -9.62 -7.38
N ARG A 135 12.01 -10.69 -6.58
CA ARG A 135 13.27 -11.46 -6.49
C ARG A 135 13.62 -12.19 -7.79
N GLU A 136 12.62 -12.58 -8.57
CA GLU A 136 12.79 -13.23 -9.87
C GLU A 136 13.20 -12.23 -10.98
N LEU A 137 12.97 -10.93 -10.77
CA LEU A 137 13.41 -9.89 -11.70
C LEU A 137 14.89 -9.55 -11.50
N PRO A 138 15.60 -9.09 -12.56
CA PRO A 138 16.93 -8.54 -12.42
C PRO A 138 16.98 -7.41 -11.39
N ALA A 139 18.08 -7.34 -10.65
CA ALA A 139 18.29 -6.25 -9.69
C ALA A 139 18.20 -4.90 -10.41
N GLY A 140 17.41 -3.99 -9.85
CA GLY A 140 17.15 -2.68 -10.42
C GLY A 140 16.46 -1.76 -9.42
N PHE A 141 16.03 -0.59 -9.86
CA PHE A 141 15.25 0.35 -9.05
C PHE A 141 13.77 0.29 -9.44
N PHE A 142 12.90 -0.14 -8.53
CA PHE A 142 11.47 -0.27 -8.77
C PHE A 142 10.70 0.73 -7.91
N LEU A 143 9.85 1.54 -8.54
CA LEU A 143 8.90 2.41 -7.85
C LEU A 143 7.52 1.74 -7.83
N VAL A 144 7.00 1.39 -6.67
CA VAL A 144 5.73 0.67 -6.52
C VAL A 144 4.72 1.55 -5.78
N CYS A 145 3.77 2.12 -6.50
CA CYS A 145 2.68 2.91 -5.91
C CYS A 145 1.54 1.99 -5.45
N THR A 146 1.37 1.88 -4.13
CA THR A 146 0.50 0.93 -3.44
C THR A 146 -0.16 1.58 -2.21
N HIS A 147 -0.54 0.80 -1.19
CA HIS A 147 -1.44 1.19 -0.10
C HIS A 147 -0.91 0.75 1.27
N GLY A 148 -1.47 1.32 2.33
CA GLY A 148 -0.92 1.20 3.67
C GLY A 148 -0.99 -0.22 4.23
N VAL A 149 -2.14 -0.90 4.14
CA VAL A 149 -2.27 -2.27 4.67
C VAL A 149 -1.45 -3.23 3.83
N PHE A 150 -1.46 -3.10 2.51
CA PHE A 150 -0.63 -3.93 1.64
C PHE A 150 0.88 -3.76 1.90
N MET A 151 1.36 -2.53 2.08
CA MET A 151 2.76 -2.29 2.47
C MET A 151 3.11 -2.93 3.80
N THR A 152 2.19 -2.85 4.77
CA THR A 152 2.33 -3.54 6.07
C THR A 152 2.43 -5.04 5.88
N ALA A 153 1.57 -5.64 5.05
CA ALA A 153 1.59 -7.07 4.73
C ALA A 153 2.92 -7.50 4.10
N VAL A 154 3.47 -6.71 3.17
CA VAL A 154 4.79 -6.99 2.59
C VAL A 154 5.86 -6.99 3.69
N VAL A 155 5.94 -5.95 4.52
CA VAL A 155 6.95 -5.88 5.59
C VAL A 155 6.77 -7.02 6.61
N TRP A 156 5.53 -7.33 6.98
CA TRP A 156 5.16 -8.40 7.90
C TRP A 156 5.62 -9.78 7.41
N THR A 157 5.33 -10.11 6.14
CA THR A 157 5.77 -11.37 5.51
C THR A 157 7.29 -11.49 5.48
N LEU A 158 8.00 -10.37 5.39
CA LEU A 158 9.46 -10.34 5.37
C LEU A 158 10.08 -10.49 6.77
N SER A 159 9.45 -9.91 7.80
CA SER A 159 9.93 -9.98 9.19
C SER A 159 9.73 -11.34 9.83
N GLU A 160 8.64 -12.05 9.49
CA GLU A 160 8.26 -13.29 10.18
C GLU A 160 8.54 -14.57 9.40
N SER A 161 9.52 -14.52 8.48
CA SER A 161 9.93 -15.60 7.60
C SER A 161 9.74 -17.03 8.19
N ARG A 162 8.56 -17.63 7.92
CA ARG A 162 8.20 -19.07 8.01
C ARG A 162 7.54 -19.64 9.30
N SER A 163 6.58 -18.96 9.94
CA SER A 163 5.72 -19.64 10.94
C SER A 163 4.23 -19.29 10.88
N HIS A 164 3.38 -20.07 11.56
CA HIS A 164 1.94 -19.84 11.74
C HIS A 164 1.60 -18.44 12.29
N ALA A 165 2.56 -17.72 12.88
CA ALA A 165 2.39 -16.35 13.35
C ALA A 165 2.06 -15.35 12.23
N VAL A 166 2.47 -15.61 10.97
CA VAL A 166 2.17 -14.69 9.85
C VAL A 166 0.66 -14.55 9.61
N MET A 167 -0.11 -15.56 10.01
CA MET A 167 -1.57 -15.60 9.91
C MET A 167 -2.28 -15.03 11.14
N ASP A 168 -1.53 -14.59 12.16
CA ASP A 168 -2.08 -13.95 13.35
C ASP A 168 -2.52 -12.51 13.02
N MET A 169 -3.81 -12.35 12.74
CA MET A 169 -4.42 -11.06 12.44
C MET A 169 -4.30 -10.05 13.58
N ARG A 170 -4.24 -10.50 14.84
CA ARG A 170 -4.14 -9.60 16.00
C ARG A 170 -2.72 -9.05 16.11
N ALA A 171 -1.73 -9.93 15.99
CA ALA A 171 -0.33 -9.52 15.94
C ALA A 171 -0.05 -8.62 14.73
N PHE A 172 -0.61 -8.95 13.56
CA PHE A 172 -0.55 -8.10 12.37
C PHE A 172 -1.14 -6.72 12.61
N LEU A 173 -2.31 -6.63 13.26
CA LEU A 173 -2.96 -5.35 13.53
C LEU A 173 -2.13 -4.48 14.51
N ASP A 174 -1.51 -5.09 15.51
CA ASP A 174 -0.62 -4.38 16.43
C ASP A 174 0.67 -3.93 15.74
N PHE A 175 1.22 -4.77 14.85
CA PHE A 175 2.33 -4.41 13.99
C PHE A 175 1.99 -3.25 13.05
N GLN A 176 0.81 -3.28 12.43
CA GLN A 176 0.31 -2.22 11.56
C GLN A 176 0.23 -0.87 12.29
N LYS A 177 -0.24 -0.87 13.56
CA LYS A 177 -0.28 0.36 14.38
C LYS A 177 1.12 0.92 14.65
N SER A 178 2.14 0.06 14.71
CA SER A 178 3.52 0.47 14.97
C SER A 178 4.19 1.12 13.76
N LEU A 179 3.90 0.68 12.52
CA LEU A 179 4.60 1.07 11.30
C LEU A 179 4.24 2.44 10.69
N ARG A 180 3.27 3.17 11.25
CA ARG A 180 2.82 4.53 10.84
C ARG A 180 3.12 4.91 9.37
N ILE A 181 2.43 4.26 8.43
CA ILE A 181 2.62 4.52 6.99
C ILE A 181 1.75 5.70 6.58
N ALA A 182 2.30 6.91 6.45
CA ALA A 182 1.57 8.10 6.00
C ALA A 182 1.33 8.12 4.48
N ASN A 183 0.36 8.89 3.98
CA ASN A 183 0.21 9.11 2.55
C ASN A 183 1.48 9.72 1.95
N GLY A 184 1.89 9.23 0.78
CA GLY A 184 3.13 9.67 0.11
C GLY A 184 4.42 9.19 0.79
N SER A 185 4.34 8.42 1.88
CA SER A 185 5.53 7.85 2.53
C SER A 185 6.16 6.72 1.72
N ILE A 186 7.45 6.48 1.97
CA ILE A 186 8.26 5.52 1.21
C ILE A 186 8.87 4.48 2.15
N ILE A 187 8.63 3.20 1.88
CA ILE A 187 9.39 2.09 2.46
C ILE A 187 10.40 1.60 1.42
N ARG A 188 11.67 1.57 1.80
CA ARG A 188 12.78 1.15 0.94
C ARG A 188 13.16 -0.29 1.27
N LEU A 189 13.13 -1.18 0.28
CA LEU A 189 13.44 -2.60 0.43
C LEU A 189 14.59 -3.00 -0.50
N ASN A 190 15.47 -3.89 -0.03
CA ASN A 190 16.48 -4.53 -0.86
C ASN A 190 16.27 -6.05 -0.92
N PRO A 191 15.36 -6.54 -1.78
CA PRO A 191 14.96 -7.96 -1.80
C PRO A 191 16.01 -8.92 -2.37
N TRP A 192 17.05 -8.42 -3.04
CA TRP A 192 18.13 -9.22 -3.64
C TRP A 192 19.34 -9.47 -2.72
N SER A 193 19.38 -8.83 -1.55
CA SER A 193 20.42 -9.05 -0.53
C SER A 193 19.82 -9.73 0.70
N ARG A 194 20.64 -10.10 1.72
CA ARG A 194 20.08 -10.46 3.04
C ARG A 194 19.18 -9.31 3.47
N MET A 195 17.87 -9.56 3.49
CA MET A 195 16.89 -8.52 3.68
C MET A 195 17.01 -7.93 5.08
N THR A 196 17.81 -6.88 5.16
CA THR A 196 17.68 -5.89 6.22
C THR A 196 16.50 -5.04 5.78
N VAL A 197 15.35 -5.30 6.40
CA VAL A 197 14.30 -4.30 6.46
C VAL A 197 14.91 -3.15 7.27
N THR A 198 15.52 -2.17 6.58
CA THR A 198 15.91 -0.90 7.22
C THR A 198 14.68 -0.11 7.66
N ALA A 199 13.49 -0.54 7.23
CA ALA A 199 12.20 0.06 7.55
C ALA A 199 11.72 -0.35 8.94
N ARG A 200 12.15 0.38 9.96
CA ARG A 200 11.30 0.56 11.14
C ARG A 200 10.30 1.71 10.98
N ASP A 201 10.52 2.62 10.03
CA ASP A 201 9.60 3.72 9.73
C ASP A 201 9.45 3.95 8.22
N ALA A 202 8.22 4.20 7.76
CA ALA A 202 7.97 4.69 6.42
C ALA A 202 8.51 6.13 6.30
N ALA A 203 9.49 6.33 5.41
CA ALA A 203 10.19 7.58 5.28
C ALA A 203 9.27 8.69 4.74
N VAL A 204 9.35 9.86 5.37
CA VAL A 204 8.60 11.09 5.02
C VAL A 204 9.53 12.31 4.95
N ASP A 205 10.84 12.09 4.90
CA ASP A 205 11.87 13.13 4.84
C ASP A 205 11.75 14.03 3.60
N HIS A 206 11.15 13.53 2.53
CA HIS A 206 10.80 14.28 1.32
C HIS A 206 9.50 15.10 1.44
N LEU A 207 8.74 14.95 2.53
CA LEU A 207 7.47 15.64 2.74
C LEU A 207 7.63 16.75 3.80
N PRO A 208 7.24 18.00 3.49
CA PRO A 208 7.00 19.02 4.50
C PRO A 208 5.99 18.52 5.55
N ALA A 209 6.18 18.90 6.82
CA ALA A 209 5.35 18.43 7.93
C ALA A 209 3.83 18.60 7.72
N HIS A 210 3.41 19.71 7.10
CA HIS A 210 2.00 20.00 6.82
C HIS A 210 1.38 19.09 5.74
N LEU A 211 2.21 18.38 4.97
CA LEU A 211 1.78 17.40 3.97
C LEU A 211 1.85 15.96 4.49
N VAL A 212 2.22 15.72 5.76
CA VAL A 212 2.22 14.36 6.31
C VAL A 212 0.81 14.03 6.81
N THR A 213 0.07 13.23 6.05
CA THR A 213 -1.33 12.84 6.37
C THR A 213 -1.46 11.34 6.58
N ARG A 214 -2.46 10.92 7.38
CA ARG A 214 -2.78 9.50 7.61
C ARG A 214 -3.79 8.97 6.61
#